data_AF-A0A5C0DRI1-F1
#
_entry.id   AF-A0A5C0DRI1-F1
#
_cell.length_a   1.000
_cell.length_b   1.000
_cell.length_c   1.000
_cell.angle_alpha   90.00
_cell.angle_beta   90.00
_cell.angle_gamma   90.00
#
_symmetry.space_group_name_H-M   'P 1'
#
loop_
_entity.id
_entity.type
_entity.pdbx_description
1 polymer ?
#
loop_
_entity_poly.entity_id
_entity_poly.type
_entity_poly.pdbx_seq_one_letter_code
_entity_poly.pdbx_strand_id
1 'polypeptide(L)'
;MSNKAAIALATQLLTSFIPDVHNFFINAFDKVGFDLDTTGRSRHTKWMAEQLRVGFWNNGYGGVNIAIWNMHLNEDHHFENILVSGLERMGNGGGFRFVVFQGGGWLRNNGDRGYENWLCSGNQSIKNNVITFNPIN
;
A
#
# COMPACT_ATOMS: atom_id res chain seq x y z
N MET A 1 -15.65 6.76 -11.78
CA MET A 1 -14.41 7.16 -12.46
C MET A 1 -13.66 5.91 -12.93
N SER A 2 -12.84 5.98 -13.98
CA SER A 2 -12.19 4.79 -14.55
C SER A 2 -10.87 4.44 -13.85
N ASN A 3 -10.52 3.15 -13.81
CA ASN A 3 -9.23 2.69 -13.25
C ASN A 3 -8.02 3.37 -13.91
N LYS A 4 -8.12 3.76 -15.20
CA LYS A 4 -7.05 4.50 -15.89
C LYS A 4 -6.79 5.88 -15.25
N ALA A 5 -7.82 6.57 -14.81
CA ALA A 5 -7.68 7.87 -14.15
C ALA A 5 -7.06 7.72 -12.75
N ALA A 6 -7.43 6.66 -12.03
CA ALA A 6 -6.83 6.35 -10.72
C ALA A 6 -5.35 5.97 -10.83
N ILE A 7 -4.96 5.19 -11.85
CA ILE A 7 -3.56 4.86 -12.15
C ILE A 7 -2.77 6.14 -12.49
N ALA A 8 -3.30 7.00 -13.38
CA ALA A 8 -2.62 8.24 -13.74
C ALA A 8 -2.41 9.17 -12.54
N LEU A 9 -3.41 9.24 -11.65
CA LEU A 9 -3.31 9.98 -10.41
C LEU A 9 -2.22 9.39 -9.49
N ALA A 10 -2.18 8.07 -9.31
CA ALA A 10 -1.12 7.42 -8.53
C ALA A 10 0.28 7.69 -9.11
N THR A 11 0.44 7.65 -10.43
CA THR A 11 1.71 8.01 -11.12
C THR A 11 2.12 9.45 -10.89
N GLN A 12 1.16 10.37 -10.75
CA GLN A 12 1.45 11.77 -10.46
C GLN A 12 1.86 11.99 -9.00
N LEU A 13 1.22 11.27 -8.07
CA LEU A 13 1.42 11.43 -6.62
C LEU A 13 2.69 10.73 -6.11
N LEU A 14 3.09 9.64 -6.77
CA LEU A 14 4.18 8.76 -6.35
C LEU A 14 5.23 8.68 -7.47
N THR A 15 6.45 9.12 -7.17
CA THR A 15 7.50 9.33 -8.18
C THR A 15 8.08 8.04 -8.73
N SER A 16 7.99 6.93 -8.01
CA SER A 16 8.57 5.63 -8.41
C SER A 16 7.50 4.54 -8.56
N PHE A 17 6.28 4.95 -8.90
CA PHE A 17 5.14 4.06 -8.98
C PHE A 17 5.20 3.16 -10.22
N ILE A 18 4.98 1.86 -9.99
CA ILE A 18 4.79 0.86 -11.03
C ILE A 18 3.41 0.22 -10.82
N PRO A 19 2.49 0.33 -11.79
CA PRO A 19 1.18 -0.31 -11.70
C PRO A 19 1.31 -1.83 -11.83
N ASP A 20 0.45 -2.53 -11.10
CA ASP A 20 0.13 -3.95 -11.29
C ASP A 20 1.32 -4.91 -11.52
N VAL A 21 2.09 -5.13 -10.45
CA VAL A 21 3.38 -5.82 -10.54
C VAL A 21 3.24 -7.28 -10.17
N HIS A 22 2.79 -8.10 -11.12
CA HIS A 22 2.74 -9.55 -10.95
C HIS A 22 4.13 -10.23 -11.04
N ASN A 23 5.16 -9.55 -11.59
CA ASN A 23 6.45 -10.16 -11.93
C ASN A 23 7.70 -9.43 -11.37
N PHE A 24 7.60 -8.73 -10.23
CA PHE A 24 8.80 -8.13 -9.63
C PHE A 24 9.66 -9.19 -8.93
N PHE A 25 10.89 -9.40 -9.42
CA PHE A 25 11.87 -10.26 -8.76
C PHE A 25 12.64 -9.46 -7.70
N ILE A 26 12.77 -10.05 -6.52
CA ILE A 26 13.43 -9.48 -5.34
C ILE A 26 14.66 -10.31 -5.03
N ASN A 27 15.84 -9.69 -4.87
CA ASN A 27 17.02 -10.41 -4.39
C ASN A 27 17.10 -10.39 -2.86
N ALA A 28 17.68 -11.44 -2.27
CA ALA A 28 17.81 -11.57 -0.81
C ALA A 28 18.59 -10.42 -0.14
N PHE A 29 19.61 -9.88 -0.81
CA PHE A 29 20.39 -8.74 -0.31
C PHE A 29 19.57 -7.44 -0.24
N ASP A 30 18.59 -7.31 -1.15
CA ASP A 30 17.72 -6.13 -1.20
C ASP A 30 16.73 -6.13 -0.02
N LYS A 31 16.35 -7.33 0.47
CA LYS A 31 15.52 -7.51 1.67
C LYS A 31 16.26 -7.07 2.94
N VAL A 32 17.54 -7.45 3.10
CA VAL A 32 18.33 -7.15 4.30
C VAL A 32 18.59 -5.65 4.47
N GLY A 33 18.98 -4.96 3.40
CA GLY A 33 19.23 -3.51 3.46
C GLY A 33 17.97 -2.71 3.80
N PHE A 34 16.83 -3.15 3.27
CA PHE A 34 15.53 -2.57 3.55
C PHE A 34 15.12 -2.78 5.03
N ASP A 35 15.36 -3.97 5.60
CA ASP A 35 15.01 -4.28 6.99
C ASP A 35 15.77 -3.50 8.06
N LEU A 36 16.94 -2.96 7.72
CA LEU A 36 17.77 -2.18 8.65
C LEU A 36 17.33 -0.71 8.81
N ASP A 37 16.57 -0.12 7.87
CA ASP A 37 16.09 1.28 7.94
C ASP A 37 14.59 1.37 8.32
N THR A 38 14.27 1.11 9.59
CA THR A 38 12.87 1.13 10.08
C THR A 38 12.25 2.54 10.12
N THR A 39 13.04 3.57 10.45
CA THR A 39 12.53 4.94 10.64
C THR A 39 12.26 5.65 9.33
N GLY A 40 13.15 5.52 8.33
CA GLY A 40 12.95 6.06 6.99
C GLY A 40 11.71 5.47 6.33
N ARG A 41 11.54 4.13 6.46
CA ARG A 41 10.37 3.41 5.95
C ARG A 41 9.05 3.91 6.55
N SER A 42 8.97 4.03 7.88
CA SER A 42 7.74 4.51 8.55
C SER A 42 7.35 5.93 8.12
N ARG A 43 8.33 6.82 7.92
CA ARG A 43 8.06 8.17 7.40
C ARG A 43 7.59 8.13 5.95
N HIS A 44 8.21 7.30 5.13
CA HIS A 44 7.86 7.19 3.72
C HIS A 44 6.44 6.62 3.51
N THR A 45 6.08 5.54 4.20
CA THR A 45 4.71 4.98 4.10
C THR A 45 3.64 5.94 4.58
N LYS A 46 3.91 6.73 5.63
CA LYS A 46 3.00 7.80 6.10
C LYS A 46 2.84 8.89 5.06
N TRP A 47 3.94 9.32 4.44
CA TRP A 47 3.91 10.30 3.35
C TRP A 47 3.09 9.77 2.17
N MET A 48 3.34 8.53 1.73
CA MET A 48 2.59 7.89 0.64
C MET A 48 1.09 7.83 0.93
N ALA A 49 0.70 7.34 2.11
CA ALA A 49 -0.71 7.24 2.49
C ALA A 49 -1.40 8.61 2.49
N GLU A 50 -0.72 9.65 2.96
CA GLU A 50 -1.27 11.00 2.95
C GLU A 50 -1.39 11.59 1.53
N GLN A 51 -0.38 11.39 0.67
CA GLN A 51 -0.45 11.82 -0.73
C GLN A 51 -1.61 11.15 -1.46
N LEU A 52 -1.77 9.83 -1.29
CA LEU A 52 -2.86 9.07 -1.89
C LEU A 52 -4.21 9.54 -1.34
N ARG A 53 -4.36 9.67 -0.01
CA ARG A 53 -5.61 10.10 0.62
C ARG A 53 -6.06 11.47 0.13
N VAL A 54 -5.16 12.47 0.19
CA VAL A 54 -5.45 13.84 -0.23
C VAL A 54 -5.65 13.91 -1.75
N GLY A 55 -4.81 13.23 -2.53
CA GLY A 55 -4.90 13.23 -3.98
C GLY A 55 -6.22 12.65 -4.48
N PHE A 56 -6.66 11.51 -3.95
CA PHE A 56 -7.94 10.90 -4.32
C PHE A 56 -9.13 11.75 -3.87
N TRP A 57 -9.09 12.33 -2.66
CA TRP A 57 -10.12 13.25 -2.20
C TRP A 57 -10.28 14.46 -3.13
N ASN A 58 -9.17 15.13 -3.46
CA ASN A 58 -9.17 16.33 -4.30
C ASN A 58 -9.60 16.07 -5.76
N ASN A 59 -9.53 14.82 -6.22
CA ASN A 59 -9.98 14.42 -7.56
C ASN A 59 -11.41 13.82 -7.55
N GLY A 60 -12.17 14.02 -6.47
CA GLY A 60 -13.59 13.69 -6.40
C GLY A 60 -13.90 12.21 -6.14
N TYR A 61 -12.91 11.41 -5.73
CA TYR A 61 -13.16 10.01 -5.34
C TYR A 61 -13.83 9.92 -3.97
N GLY A 62 -13.75 10.97 -3.15
CA GLY A 62 -14.24 10.94 -1.77
C GLY A 62 -13.29 10.20 -0.85
N GLY A 63 -13.82 9.57 0.21
CA GLY A 63 -13.01 8.77 1.12
C GLY A 63 -12.49 7.49 0.46
N VAL A 64 -11.26 7.09 0.80
CA VAL A 64 -10.63 5.85 0.33
C VAL A 64 -9.99 5.07 1.49
N ASN A 65 -10.01 3.75 1.38
CA ASN A 65 -9.17 2.85 2.15
C ASN A 65 -7.82 2.67 1.44
N ILE A 66 -6.75 2.61 2.22
CA ILE A 66 -5.37 2.47 1.70
C ILE A 66 -4.66 1.41 2.53
N ALA A 67 -4.15 0.37 1.86
CA ALA A 67 -3.27 -0.63 2.44
C ALA A 67 -1.88 -0.49 1.80
N ILE A 68 -0.83 -0.38 2.62
CA ILE A 68 0.58 -0.29 2.19
C ILE A 68 1.36 -1.32 2.99
N TRP A 69 2.18 -2.14 2.34
CA TRP A 69 3.01 -3.13 3.03
C TRP A 69 4.30 -3.39 2.28
N ASN A 70 5.30 -3.89 3.01
CA ASN A 70 6.58 -4.26 2.44
C ASN A 70 6.37 -5.39 1.41
N MET A 71 6.94 -5.22 0.22
CA MET A 71 6.71 -6.14 -0.89
C MET A 71 7.23 -7.58 -0.65
N HIS A 72 8.08 -7.76 0.36
CA HIS A 72 8.76 -9.01 0.75
C HIS A 72 8.04 -9.77 1.87
N LEU A 73 6.94 -9.22 2.37
CA LEU A 73 6.14 -9.92 3.38
C LEU A 73 5.53 -11.17 2.76
N ASN A 74 5.22 -12.13 3.62
CA ASN A 74 4.38 -13.25 3.24
C ASN A 74 2.95 -12.91 3.67
N GLU A 75 2.22 -12.25 2.77
CA GLU A 75 0.86 -11.81 2.98
C GLU A 75 -0.17 -12.65 2.22
N ASP A 76 -1.40 -12.54 2.71
CA ASP A 76 -2.60 -12.97 2.01
C ASP A 76 -3.61 -11.82 2.10
N HIS A 77 -4.37 -11.57 1.05
CA HIS A 77 -5.26 -10.40 1.01
C HIS A 77 -6.45 -10.54 0.07
N HIS A 78 -7.47 -9.76 0.36
CA HIS A 78 -8.65 -9.58 -0.48
C HIS A 78 -9.13 -8.13 -0.38
N PHE A 79 -9.33 -7.46 -1.51
CA PHE A 79 -9.83 -6.10 -1.55
C PHE A 79 -10.94 -5.96 -2.58
N GLU A 80 -12.03 -5.32 -2.19
CA GLU A 80 -13.16 -5.03 -3.06
C GLU A 80 -13.08 -3.60 -3.61
N ASN A 81 -13.60 -3.38 -4.82
CA ASN A 81 -13.65 -2.07 -5.46
C ASN A 81 -12.29 -1.34 -5.45
N ILE A 82 -11.28 -2.04 -5.97
CA ILE A 82 -9.91 -1.52 -6.12
C ILE A 82 -9.92 -0.39 -7.16
N LEU A 83 -9.46 0.79 -6.74
CA LEU A 83 -9.24 1.93 -7.62
C LEU A 83 -7.88 1.82 -8.31
N VAL A 84 -6.84 1.51 -7.54
CA VAL A 84 -5.48 1.32 -8.04
C VAL A 84 -4.68 0.42 -7.11
N SER A 85 -3.79 -0.37 -7.68
CA SER A 85 -2.79 -1.15 -6.97
C SER A 85 -1.45 -1.07 -7.70
N GLY A 86 -0.37 -1.27 -6.95
CA GLY A 86 0.95 -1.44 -7.53
C GLY A 86 2.06 -1.33 -6.49
N LEU A 87 3.24 -0.94 -6.97
CA LEU A 87 4.48 -0.91 -6.20
C LEU A 87 5.07 0.50 -6.23
N GLU A 88 5.45 1.02 -5.06
CA GLU A 88 6.36 2.16 -4.96
C GLU A 88 7.77 1.65 -4.67
N ARG A 89 8.71 1.88 -5.58
CA ARG A 89 10.10 1.41 -5.42
C ARG A 89 10.87 2.29 -4.45
N MET A 90 11.63 1.66 -3.56
CA MET A 90 12.62 2.30 -2.70
C MET A 90 14.01 1.74 -3.03
N GLY A 91 14.72 2.43 -3.92
CA GLY A 91 16.11 2.10 -4.28
C GLY A 91 16.29 0.73 -4.92
N ASN A 92 17.49 0.17 -4.77
CA ASN A 92 17.84 -1.15 -5.31
C ASN A 92 17.22 -2.26 -4.45
N GLY A 93 16.00 -2.64 -4.84
CA GLY A 93 15.31 -3.90 -4.54
C GLY A 93 14.41 -3.95 -3.30
N GLY A 94 14.09 -2.78 -2.75
CA GLY A 94 13.00 -2.61 -1.79
C GLY A 94 11.82 -1.87 -2.41
N GLY A 95 10.67 -1.95 -1.75
CA GLY A 95 9.48 -1.22 -2.16
C GLY A 95 8.27 -1.57 -1.32
N PHE A 96 7.24 -0.76 -1.48
CA PHE A 96 5.96 -0.96 -0.83
C PHE A 96 4.92 -1.35 -1.86
N ARG A 97 4.26 -2.48 -1.65
CA ARG A 97 2.99 -2.78 -2.30
C ARG A 97 1.95 -1.87 -1.70
N PHE A 98 1.06 -1.34 -2.53
CA PHE A 98 -0.10 -0.63 -2.02
C PHE A 98 -1.35 -0.90 -2.85
N VAL A 99 -2.49 -0.71 -2.19
CA VAL A 99 -3.82 -0.80 -2.78
C VAL A 99 -4.65 0.37 -2.24
N VAL A 100 -5.28 1.11 -3.16
CA VAL A 100 -6.29 2.13 -2.87
C VAL A 100 -7.64 1.60 -3.35
N PHE A 101 -8.63 1.59 -2.47
CA PHE A 101 -9.93 0.97 -2.71
C PHE A 101 -11.03 1.66 -1.90
N GLN A 102 -12.29 1.44 -2.25
CA GLN A 102 -13.43 1.99 -1.49
C GLN A 102 -14.33 0.91 -0.88
N GLY A 103 -14.15 -0.34 -1.28
CA GLY A 103 -14.91 -1.47 -0.76
C GLY A 103 -14.39 -1.99 0.57
N GLY A 104 -14.94 -3.14 0.99
CA GLY A 104 -14.40 -3.90 2.10
C GLY A 104 -13.12 -4.62 1.71
N GLY A 105 -12.48 -5.24 2.70
CA GLY A 105 -11.33 -6.09 2.44
C GLY A 105 -10.62 -6.57 3.69
N TRP A 106 -9.57 -7.33 3.48
CA TRP A 106 -8.67 -7.74 4.54
C TRP A 106 -7.24 -7.92 4.03
N LEU A 107 -6.29 -7.66 4.92
CA LEU A 107 -4.87 -7.92 4.74
C LEU A 107 -4.39 -8.75 5.93
N ARG A 108 -3.84 -9.92 5.67
CA ARG A 108 -3.29 -10.83 6.67
C ARG A 108 -1.79 -10.98 6.46
N ASN A 109 -1.02 -10.89 7.54
CA ASN A 109 0.40 -11.23 7.51
C ASN A 109 0.69 -12.51 8.31
N ASN A 110 1.71 -13.26 7.92
CA ASN A 110 2.07 -14.52 8.56
C ASN A 110 3.08 -14.35 9.72
N GLY A 111 2.77 -13.48 10.68
CA GLY A 111 3.53 -13.36 11.95
C GLY A 111 4.46 -12.15 12.08
N ASP A 112 4.64 -11.37 11.02
CA ASP A 112 5.49 -10.17 11.02
C ASP A 112 4.72 -8.96 11.59
N ARG A 113 4.80 -8.74 12.91
CA ARG A 113 4.15 -7.56 13.54
C ARG A 113 4.99 -6.29 13.35
N GLY A 114 4.35 -5.12 13.38
CA GLY A 114 5.03 -3.82 13.42
C GLY A 114 4.53 -2.77 12.42
N TYR A 115 4.48 -1.50 12.84
CA TYR A 115 4.23 -0.36 11.93
C TYR A 115 5.32 -0.21 10.86
N GLU A 116 6.47 -0.82 11.10
CA GLU A 116 7.61 -0.94 10.20
C GLU A 116 7.36 -1.91 9.03
N ASN A 117 6.35 -2.78 9.13
CA ASN A 117 6.06 -3.82 8.15
C ASN A 117 4.89 -3.48 7.22
N TRP A 118 3.90 -2.76 7.74
CA TRP A 118 2.74 -2.32 6.99
C TRP A 118 2.13 -1.06 7.58
N LEU A 119 1.49 -0.27 6.73
CA LEU A 119 0.69 0.88 7.11
C LEU A 119 -0.65 0.77 6.39
N CYS A 120 -1.73 0.71 7.18
CA CYS A 120 -3.09 0.69 6.67
C CYS A 120 -3.83 1.90 7.22
N SER A 121 -4.67 2.51 6.39
CA SER A 121 -5.47 3.70 6.73
C SER A 121 -6.84 3.65 6.07
N GLY A 122 -7.81 4.35 6.68
CA GLY A 122 -9.22 4.32 6.28
C GLY A 122 -10.12 3.71 7.36
N ASN A 123 -11.26 3.16 6.96
CA ASN A 123 -12.25 2.56 7.85
C ASN A 123 -11.85 1.13 8.19
N GLN A 124 -10.96 0.95 9.16
CA GLN A 124 -10.34 -0.34 9.47
C GLN A 124 -10.44 -0.75 10.94
N SER A 125 -10.31 -2.06 11.18
CA SER A 125 -10.11 -2.66 12.50
C SER A 125 -8.99 -3.69 12.44
N ILE A 126 -8.31 -3.93 13.57
CA ILE A 126 -7.17 -4.84 13.64
C ILE A 126 -7.47 -5.93 14.67
N LYS A 127 -7.35 -7.20 14.26
CA LYS A 127 -7.45 -8.36 15.15
C LYS A 127 -6.33 -9.34 14.82
N ASN A 128 -5.44 -9.57 15.80
CA ASN A 128 -4.25 -10.41 15.64
C ASN A 128 -3.36 -9.95 14.48
N ASN A 129 -3.26 -10.79 13.44
CA ASN A 129 -2.45 -10.61 12.23
C ASN A 129 -3.31 -10.28 11.01
N VAL A 130 -4.55 -9.83 11.23
CA VAL A 130 -5.50 -9.48 10.17
C VAL A 130 -5.98 -8.05 10.40
N ILE A 131 -5.87 -7.24 9.36
CA ILE A 131 -6.51 -5.93 9.25
C ILE A 131 -7.74 -6.11 8.39
N THR A 132 -8.90 -5.70 8.89
CA THR A 132 -10.18 -5.74 8.16
C THR A 132 -10.62 -4.33 7.85
N PHE A 133 -11.00 -4.09 6.60
CA PHE A 133 -11.50 -2.81 6.10
C PHE A 133 -12.99 -2.92 5.86
N ASN A 134 -13.72 -1.95 6.38
CA ASN A 134 -15.13 -1.76 6.07
C ASN A 134 -15.25 -0.86 4.83
N PRO A 135 -16.32 -1.02 4.04
CA PRO A 135 -16.61 -0.11 2.94
C PRO A 135 -16.63 1.35 3.38
N ILE A 136 -16.19 2.23 2.49
CA ILE A 136 -16.36 3.68 2.64
C ILE A 136 -17.64 4.07 1.91
N ASN A 137 -18.58 4.64 2.66
CA ASN A 137 -19.85 5.17 2.15
C ASN A 137 -19.66 6.55 1.50
#